data_AF-A0A2V7QS91-F1
#
_entry.id   AF-A0A2V7QS91-F1
#
_cell.length_a   1.000
_cell.length_b   1.000
_cell.length_c   1.000
_cell.angle_alpha   90.00
_cell.angle_beta   90.00
_cell.angle_gamma   90.00
#
_symmetry.space_group_name_H-M   'P 1'
#
loop_
_entity.id
_entity.type
_entity.pdbx_description
1 polymer ?
#
loop_
_entity_poly.entity_id
_entity_poly.type
_entity_poly.pdbx_seq_one_letter_code
_entity_poly.pdbx_strand_id
1 'polypeptide(L)'
;VSYWNAYVAVTQMHGHGDFSDAALRIDIDQTPDLVTPELPALREYQLNLPLPAPLPGAVDRKAAARGQALFKGKASCAHCHIPTMHFTDVNVVSNGEVTLHAPAEVCTDPVRASRLKNHAYRTTPLRALLRHPPYFHDGSAATLMDVVQHYDQCMKLGLSPQEQADVAEFLKTR
;
A
#
# COMPACT_ATOMS: atom_id res chain seq x y z
N VAL A 1 5.26 4.27 6.76
CA VAL A 1 5.85 3.05 7.35
C VAL A 1 6.57 3.34 8.65
N SER A 2 7.50 4.32 8.65
CA SER A 2 8.31 4.67 9.83
C SER A 2 7.52 5.05 11.09
N TYR A 3 6.38 5.74 10.97
CA TYR A 3 5.50 6.02 12.13
C TYR A 3 5.13 4.75 12.93
N TRP A 4 4.68 3.70 12.25
CA TRP A 4 4.27 2.45 12.92
C TRP A 4 5.46 1.67 13.45
N ASN A 5 6.59 1.68 12.73
CA ASN A 5 7.82 1.08 13.22
C ASN A 5 8.28 1.78 14.52
N ALA A 6 8.24 3.11 14.58
CA ALA A 6 8.57 3.89 15.77
C ALA A 6 7.59 3.60 16.92
N TYR A 7 6.27 3.65 16.65
CA TYR A 7 5.24 3.34 17.63
C TYR A 7 5.46 1.97 18.27
N VAL A 8 5.63 0.92 17.46
CA VAL A 8 5.84 -0.44 17.97
C VAL A 8 7.18 -0.56 18.69
N ALA A 9 8.26 -0.04 18.09
CA ALA A 9 9.60 -0.14 18.68
C ALA A 9 9.64 0.50 20.08
N VAL A 10 9.17 1.74 20.22
CA VAL A 10 9.24 2.49 21.48
C VAL A 10 8.16 2.02 22.46
N THR A 11 6.90 1.94 22.04
CA THR A 11 5.77 1.75 22.99
C THR A 11 5.45 0.30 23.32
N GLN A 12 5.79 -0.66 22.44
CA GLN A 12 5.41 -2.07 22.60
C GLN A 12 6.62 -2.97 22.82
N MET A 13 7.74 -2.68 22.16
CA MET A 13 8.98 -3.45 22.26
C MET A 13 10.00 -2.85 23.25
N HIS A 14 9.68 -1.71 23.87
CA HIS A 14 10.53 -1.02 24.84
C HIS A 14 11.91 -0.63 24.30
N GLY A 15 11.99 -0.33 22.99
CA GLY A 15 13.16 0.27 22.37
C GLY A 15 13.45 1.64 22.98
N HIS A 16 14.73 1.94 23.18
CA HIS A 16 15.18 3.19 23.78
C HIS A 16 15.20 4.31 22.73
N GLY A 17 14.11 5.06 22.61
CA GLY A 17 14.00 6.15 21.65
C GLY A 17 12.75 6.99 21.81
N ASP A 18 12.58 7.95 20.90
CA ASP A 18 11.54 8.97 21.01
C ASP A 18 10.27 8.56 20.24
N PHE A 19 9.12 8.83 20.84
CA PHE A 19 7.84 8.70 20.17
C PHE A 19 6.78 9.63 20.79
N SER A 20 6.12 10.43 19.95
CA SER A 20 5.05 11.32 20.38
C SER A 20 3.82 11.19 19.47
N ASP A 21 2.65 11.05 20.07
CA ASP A 21 1.35 11.12 19.42
C ASP A 21 0.30 11.71 20.37
N ALA A 22 -0.09 12.97 20.11
CA ALA A 22 -1.08 13.69 20.88
C ALA A 22 -2.48 13.01 20.89
N ALA A 23 -2.88 12.35 19.80
CA ALA A 23 -4.18 11.68 19.72
C ALA A 23 -4.24 10.46 20.66
N LEU A 24 -3.10 9.81 20.86
CA LEU A 24 -2.95 8.68 21.78
C LEU A 24 -2.51 9.11 23.19
N ARG A 25 -2.21 10.40 23.39
CA ARG A 25 -1.62 10.95 24.63
C ARG A 25 -0.33 10.23 25.02
N ILE A 26 0.50 9.91 24.02
CA ILE A 26 1.82 9.31 24.22
C ILE A 26 2.86 10.38 23.95
N ASP A 27 3.77 10.56 24.91
CA ASP A 27 4.92 11.45 24.77
C ASP A 27 6.09 10.80 25.50
N ILE A 28 6.96 10.13 24.74
CA ILE A 28 8.13 9.41 25.23
C ILE A 28 9.36 10.07 24.61
N ASP A 29 10.25 10.54 25.48
CA ASP A 29 11.54 11.13 25.15
C ASP A 29 12.60 10.34 25.94
N GLN A 30 13.57 9.77 25.23
CA GLN A 30 14.62 8.93 25.79
C GLN A 30 15.99 9.37 25.24
N THR A 31 16.91 9.73 26.14
CA THR A 31 18.27 10.12 25.75
C THR A 31 19.28 9.02 26.09
N PRO A 32 20.00 8.43 25.11
CA PRO A 32 19.99 8.75 23.68
C PRO A 32 18.83 8.11 22.90
N ASP A 33 18.33 8.76 21.84
CA ASP A 33 17.39 8.12 20.91
C ASP A 33 18.12 7.14 19.98
N LEU A 34 17.88 5.85 20.19
CA LEU A 34 18.46 4.76 19.40
C LEU A 34 17.48 4.19 18.36
N VAL A 35 16.22 4.66 18.33
CA VAL A 35 15.19 4.14 17.42
C VAL A 35 15.09 5.00 16.17
N THR A 36 14.93 6.32 16.30
CA THR A 36 14.70 7.21 15.15
C THR A 36 15.79 7.12 14.07
N PRO A 37 17.10 7.05 14.41
CA PRO A 37 18.15 6.92 13.41
C PRO A 37 18.06 5.66 12.53
N GLU A 38 17.46 4.58 13.04
CA GLU A 38 17.34 3.29 12.33
C GLU A 38 16.13 3.23 11.39
N LEU A 39 15.13 4.09 11.59
CA LEU A 39 13.87 4.06 10.85
C LEU A 39 14.02 4.23 9.32
N PRO A 40 14.92 5.08 8.79
CA PRO A 40 15.14 5.18 7.35
C PRO A 40 15.66 3.87 6.74
N ALA A 41 16.67 3.26 7.35
CA ALA A 41 17.28 2.02 6.87
C ALA A 41 16.29 0.84 6.97
N LEU A 42 15.55 0.74 8.08
CA LEU A 42 14.50 -0.27 8.23
C LEU A 42 13.40 -0.12 7.18
N ARG A 43 12.94 1.12 6.90
CA ARG A 43 11.94 1.38 5.86
C ARG A 43 12.44 0.96 4.49
N GLU A 44 13.67 1.30 4.15
CA GLU A 44 14.28 0.91 2.87
C GLU A 44 14.37 -0.61 2.75
N TYR A 45 14.85 -1.29 3.80
CA TYR A 45 14.88 -2.75 3.87
C TYR A 45 13.50 -3.36 3.62
N GLN A 46 12.47 -2.91 4.35
CA GLN A 46 11.09 -3.41 4.20
C GLN A 46 10.54 -3.20 2.78
N LEU A 47 10.84 -2.08 2.14
CA LEU A 47 10.38 -1.79 0.77
C LEU A 47 11.20 -2.48 -0.32
N ASN A 48 12.41 -2.96 0.00
CA ASN A 48 13.32 -3.65 -0.91
C ASN A 48 13.38 -5.17 -0.74
N LEU A 49 12.63 -5.76 0.20
CA LEU A 49 12.57 -7.21 0.40
C LEU A 49 12.28 -7.96 -0.91
N PRO A 50 13.15 -8.88 -1.37
CA PRO A 50 13.01 -9.49 -2.69
C PRO A 50 11.65 -10.17 -2.87
N LEU A 51 11.06 -10.01 -4.06
CA LEU A 51 9.81 -10.69 -4.39
C LEU A 51 10.09 -12.17 -4.62
N PRO A 52 9.33 -13.10 -4.00
CA PRO A 52 9.41 -14.49 -4.37
C PRO A 52 8.95 -14.64 -5.82
N ALA A 53 9.70 -15.41 -6.62
CA ALA A 53 9.30 -15.70 -7.99
C ALA A 53 7.90 -16.34 -8.01
N PRO A 54 7.02 -15.97 -8.97
CA PRO A 54 5.78 -16.69 -9.18
C PRO A 54 6.05 -18.16 -9.48
N LEU A 55 5.14 -19.04 -9.06
CA LEU A 55 5.23 -20.46 -9.42
C LEU A 55 5.21 -20.61 -10.95
N PRO A 56 5.89 -21.62 -11.53
CA PRO A 56 5.82 -21.90 -12.96
C PRO A 56 4.37 -22.02 -13.42
N GLY A 57 4.00 -21.31 -14.49
CA GLY A 57 2.64 -21.30 -15.03
C GLY A 57 1.62 -20.44 -14.25
N ALA A 58 2.00 -19.83 -13.13
CA ALA A 58 1.09 -18.97 -12.35
C ALA A 58 0.81 -17.61 -13.00
N VAL A 59 1.63 -17.22 -13.99
CA VAL A 59 1.51 -15.94 -14.71
C VAL A 59 1.62 -16.15 -16.21
N ASP A 60 0.61 -15.70 -16.96
CA ASP A 60 0.72 -15.44 -18.40
C ASP A 60 1.49 -14.13 -18.62
N ARG A 61 2.76 -14.25 -19.03
CA ARG A 61 3.64 -13.11 -19.24
C ARG A 61 3.16 -12.16 -20.35
N LYS A 62 2.47 -12.66 -21.38
CA LYS A 62 1.98 -11.81 -22.48
C LYS A 62 0.80 -10.98 -21.99
N ALA A 63 -0.12 -11.59 -21.24
CA ALA A 63 -1.22 -10.87 -20.60
C ALA A 63 -0.72 -9.87 -19.54
N ALA A 64 0.25 -10.26 -18.69
CA ALA A 64 0.85 -9.36 -17.73
C ALA A 64 1.55 -8.14 -18.37
N ALA A 65 2.17 -8.31 -19.55
CA ALA A 65 2.77 -7.19 -20.28
C ALA A 65 1.72 -6.19 -20.79
N ARG A 66 0.58 -6.68 -21.33
CA ARG A 66 -0.56 -5.83 -21.71
C ARG A 66 -1.15 -5.13 -20.47
N GLY A 67 -1.30 -5.88 -19.38
CA GLY A 67 -1.76 -5.39 -18.09
C GLY A 67 -0.90 -4.27 -17.53
N GLN A 68 0.42 -4.36 -17.68
CA GLN A 68 1.33 -3.31 -17.26
C GLN A 68 1.09 -1.99 -18.01
N ALA A 69 0.83 -2.07 -19.32
CA ALA A 69 0.53 -0.88 -20.12
C ALA A 69 -0.79 -0.24 -19.68
N LEU A 70 -1.82 -1.06 -19.43
CA LEU A 70 -3.10 -0.60 -18.91
C LEU A 70 -2.97 0.02 -17.52
N PHE A 71 -2.25 -0.63 -16.61
CA PHE A 71 -1.99 -0.18 -15.25
C PHE A 71 -1.35 1.22 -15.21
N LYS A 72 -0.43 1.50 -16.14
CA LYS A 72 0.23 2.82 -16.27
C LYS A 72 -0.59 3.84 -17.05
N GLY A 73 -1.46 3.37 -17.94
CA GLY A 73 -2.26 4.18 -18.84
C GLY A 73 -3.72 4.20 -18.44
N LYS A 74 -4.56 3.52 -19.23
CA LYS A 74 -6.03 3.58 -19.15
C LYS A 74 -6.60 3.32 -17.75
N ALA A 75 -6.06 2.34 -17.03
CA ALA A 75 -6.54 2.01 -15.68
C ALA A 75 -6.05 2.98 -14.60
N SER A 76 -5.06 3.84 -14.91
CA SER A 76 -4.50 4.88 -14.04
C SER A 76 -4.01 4.41 -12.65
N CYS A 77 -3.85 3.10 -12.44
CA CYS A 77 -3.46 2.52 -11.15
C CYS A 77 -2.09 3.02 -10.67
N ALA A 78 -1.20 3.34 -11.62
CA ALA A 78 0.13 3.88 -11.33
C ALA A 78 0.14 5.28 -10.70
N HIS A 79 -1.02 5.96 -10.62
CA HIS A 79 -1.13 7.25 -9.96
C HIS A 79 -0.80 7.17 -8.46
N CYS A 80 -1.38 6.20 -7.74
CA CYS A 80 -1.06 5.92 -6.34
C CYS A 80 0.00 4.80 -6.22
N HIS A 81 -0.07 3.78 -7.08
CA HIS A 81 0.86 2.64 -7.06
C HIS A 81 2.07 2.88 -7.95
N ILE A 82 2.88 3.87 -7.60
CA ILE A 82 3.98 4.40 -8.41
C ILE A 82 5.12 3.37 -8.57
N PRO A 83 5.43 2.88 -9.80
CA PRO A 83 6.44 1.84 -10.00
C PRO A 83 7.85 2.17 -9.49
N THR A 84 8.25 3.44 -9.59
CA THR A 84 9.56 3.92 -9.12
C THR A 84 9.64 4.08 -7.60
N MET A 85 8.50 3.98 -6.91
CA MET A 85 8.39 4.12 -5.44
C MET A 85 7.82 2.84 -4.82
N HIS A 86 8.27 1.68 -5.30
CA HIS A 86 7.82 0.36 -4.80
C HIS A 86 6.30 0.16 -4.86
N PHE A 87 5.64 0.73 -5.87
CA PHE A 87 4.20 0.62 -6.10
C PHE A 87 3.35 1.19 -4.95
N THR A 88 3.80 2.30 -4.35
CA THR A 88 3.06 3.06 -3.34
C THR A 88 3.50 4.52 -3.36
N ASP A 89 2.61 5.42 -3.00
CA ASP A 89 2.88 6.84 -2.74
C ASP A 89 2.94 7.17 -1.25
N VAL A 90 2.78 6.19 -0.34
CA VAL A 90 2.68 6.41 1.12
C VAL A 90 3.91 7.10 1.74
N ASN A 91 5.02 7.19 1.02
CA ASN A 91 6.23 7.88 1.47
C ASN A 91 6.51 9.18 0.70
N VAL A 92 5.63 9.56 -0.23
CA VAL A 92 5.59 10.92 -0.78
C VAL A 92 5.16 11.83 0.36
N VAL A 93 5.96 12.86 0.62
CA VAL A 93 5.73 13.82 1.70
C VAL A 93 5.40 15.17 1.09
N SER A 94 4.29 15.76 1.52
CA SER A 94 3.88 17.12 1.17
C SER A 94 3.56 17.87 2.45
N ASN A 95 4.11 19.09 2.61
CA ASN A 95 3.92 19.92 3.81
C ASN A 95 4.23 19.18 5.13
N GLY A 96 5.20 18.26 5.12
CA GLY A 96 5.60 17.47 6.29
C GLY A 96 4.70 16.26 6.58
N GLU A 97 3.66 16.02 5.79
CA GLU A 97 2.74 14.88 5.95
C GLU A 97 2.92 13.85 4.85
N VAL A 98 2.75 12.58 5.20
CA VAL A 98 2.74 11.47 4.23
C VAL A 98 1.45 11.49 3.41
N THR A 99 1.53 11.07 2.15
CA THR A 99 0.34 10.94 1.29
C THR A 99 -0.64 9.90 1.85
N LEU A 100 -1.88 10.35 2.06
CA LEU A 100 -3.04 9.56 2.43
C LEU A 100 -4.21 9.99 1.54
N HIS A 101 -5.17 9.10 1.34
CA HIS A 101 -6.32 9.30 0.45
C HIS A 101 -7.62 9.32 1.22
N ALA A 102 -8.50 10.25 0.83
CA ALA A 102 -9.84 10.29 1.36
C ALA A 102 -10.62 9.02 0.95
N PRO A 103 -11.58 8.54 1.76
CA PRO A 103 -12.33 7.31 1.47
C PRO A 103 -12.99 7.31 0.08
N ALA A 104 -13.51 8.47 -0.34
CA ALA A 104 -14.13 8.65 -1.65
C ALA A 104 -13.13 8.54 -2.82
N GLU A 105 -11.87 8.94 -2.64
CA GLU A 105 -10.83 8.84 -3.67
C GLU A 105 -10.45 7.40 -3.97
N VAL A 106 -10.51 6.54 -2.94
CA VAL A 106 -10.12 5.12 -3.03
C VAL A 106 -11.30 4.17 -2.92
N CYS A 107 -12.52 4.68 -3.11
CA CYS A 107 -13.72 3.85 -3.20
C CYS A 107 -13.92 2.93 -1.98
N THR A 108 -13.68 3.45 -0.79
CA THR A 108 -13.64 2.68 0.46
C THR A 108 -14.58 3.27 1.50
N ASP A 109 -15.04 2.45 2.46
CA ASP A 109 -15.98 2.83 3.52
C ASP A 109 -15.52 4.06 4.34
N PRO A 110 -16.29 5.16 4.35
CA PRO A 110 -16.01 6.33 5.16
C PRO A 110 -16.28 6.10 6.67
N VAL A 111 -17.13 5.14 7.04
CA VAL A 111 -17.44 4.85 8.46
C VAL A 111 -16.23 4.24 9.15
N ARG A 112 -15.52 3.31 8.51
CA ARG A 112 -14.25 2.85 9.05
C ARG A 112 -13.20 3.96 9.07
N ALA A 113 -13.12 4.76 8.02
CA ALA A 113 -12.16 5.86 7.96
C ALA A 113 -12.32 6.83 9.12
N SER A 114 -13.56 7.21 9.49
CA SER A 114 -13.83 8.11 10.61
C SER A 114 -13.35 7.61 11.98
N ARG A 115 -13.00 6.32 12.07
CA ARG A 115 -12.41 5.70 13.27
C ARG A 115 -10.88 5.62 13.24
N LEU A 116 -10.26 5.97 12.10
CA LEU A 116 -8.81 6.06 11.95
C LEU A 116 -8.31 7.45 12.36
N LYS A 117 -7.12 7.54 12.94
CA LYS A 117 -6.50 8.80 13.39
C LYS A 117 -6.57 9.93 12.34
N ASN A 118 -6.31 9.60 11.07
CA ASN A 118 -6.20 10.58 9.99
C ASN A 118 -7.43 10.60 9.07
N HIS A 119 -8.49 9.86 9.42
CA HIS A 119 -9.71 9.74 8.60
C HIS A 119 -9.50 9.34 7.13
N ALA A 120 -8.38 8.70 6.82
CA ALA A 120 -7.89 8.47 5.47
C ALA A 120 -7.16 7.12 5.35
N TYR A 121 -6.99 6.65 4.12
CA TYR A 121 -6.34 5.39 3.81
C TYR A 121 -4.97 5.62 3.19
N ARG A 122 -4.05 4.69 3.44
CA ARG A 122 -2.74 4.65 2.78
C ARG A 122 -2.75 3.70 1.61
N THR A 123 -2.02 4.03 0.55
CA THR A 123 -1.77 3.12 -0.56
C THR A 123 -0.85 1.98 -0.11
N THR A 124 -1.35 0.74 -0.12
CA THR A 124 -0.54 -0.42 0.27
C THR A 124 0.42 -0.78 -0.88
N PRO A 125 1.73 -0.98 -0.61
CA PRO A 125 2.65 -1.47 -1.63
C PRO A 125 2.18 -2.79 -2.22
N LEU A 126 2.25 -2.95 -3.54
CA LEU A 126 1.72 -4.14 -4.23
C LEU A 126 2.66 -5.36 -4.15
N ARG A 127 3.54 -5.46 -3.16
CA ARG A 127 4.56 -6.51 -3.11
C ARG A 127 3.95 -7.86 -2.69
N ALA A 128 4.28 -8.91 -3.44
CA ALA A 128 3.88 -10.29 -3.23
C ALA A 128 2.35 -10.49 -3.12
N LEU A 129 1.55 -9.79 -3.93
CA LEU A 129 0.09 -9.80 -3.85
C LEU A 129 -0.53 -11.20 -3.93
N LEU A 130 0.07 -12.10 -4.71
CA LEU A 130 -0.39 -13.49 -4.82
C LEU A 130 -0.36 -14.28 -3.50
N ARG A 131 0.39 -13.81 -2.49
CA ARG A 131 0.62 -14.54 -1.24
C ARG A 131 -0.36 -14.17 -0.13
N HIS A 132 -1.16 -13.12 -0.31
CA HIS A 132 -1.96 -12.53 0.76
C HIS A 132 -3.42 -12.24 0.37
N PRO A 133 -4.18 -13.16 -0.26
CA PRO A 133 -5.63 -13.04 -0.31
C PRO A 133 -6.25 -13.30 1.09
N PRO A 134 -7.44 -12.74 1.40
CA PRO A 134 -8.19 -11.77 0.60
C PRO A 134 -7.59 -10.35 0.65
N TYR A 135 -8.03 -9.51 -0.27
CA TYR A 135 -7.56 -8.14 -0.50
C TYR A 135 -8.47 -7.09 0.17
N PHE A 136 -7.97 -5.84 0.17
CA PHE A 136 -8.48 -4.72 0.96
C PHE A 136 -8.30 -4.89 2.47
N HIS A 137 -8.53 -3.80 3.21
CA HIS A 137 -8.26 -3.72 4.63
C HIS A 137 -9.27 -4.52 5.49
N ASP A 138 -10.38 -4.93 4.89
CA ASP A 138 -11.47 -5.70 5.49
C ASP A 138 -11.63 -7.10 4.87
N GLY A 139 -10.79 -7.46 3.89
CA GLY A 139 -10.86 -8.74 3.19
C GLY A 139 -12.05 -8.88 2.24
N SER A 140 -12.68 -7.77 1.83
CA SER A 140 -13.89 -7.81 0.99
C SER A 140 -13.67 -8.29 -0.44
N ALA A 141 -12.44 -8.23 -0.97
CA ALA A 141 -12.11 -8.74 -2.30
C ALA A 141 -11.39 -10.09 -2.21
N ALA A 142 -11.99 -11.16 -2.71
CA ALA A 142 -11.39 -12.50 -2.63
C ALA A 142 -10.24 -12.70 -3.63
N THR A 143 -10.30 -12.03 -4.78
CA THR A 143 -9.37 -12.19 -5.89
C THR A 143 -8.84 -10.85 -6.41
N LEU A 144 -7.72 -10.89 -7.14
CA LEU A 144 -7.21 -9.70 -7.85
C LEU A 144 -8.18 -9.19 -8.92
N MET A 145 -9.01 -10.08 -9.48
CA MET A 145 -10.07 -9.68 -10.40
C MET A 145 -11.12 -8.83 -9.68
N ASP A 146 -11.52 -9.22 -8.47
CA ASP A 146 -12.48 -8.44 -7.66
C ASP A 146 -11.94 -7.04 -7.35
N VAL A 147 -10.63 -6.93 -7.08
CA VAL A 147 -9.96 -5.63 -6.88
C VAL A 147 -10.03 -4.76 -8.14
N VAL A 148 -9.71 -5.33 -9.31
CA VAL A 148 -9.74 -4.58 -10.58
C VAL A 148 -11.18 -4.16 -10.94
N GLN A 149 -12.15 -5.04 -10.75
CA GLN A 149 -13.56 -4.75 -11.01
C GLN A 149 -14.10 -3.66 -10.08
N HIS A 150 -13.73 -3.69 -8.80
CA HIS A 150 -14.10 -2.66 -7.83
C HIS A 150 -13.67 -1.26 -8.29
N TYR A 151 -12.39 -1.11 -8.65
CA TYR A 151 -11.87 0.19 -9.11
C TYR A 151 -12.39 0.58 -10.49
N ASP A 152 -12.55 -0.36 -11.43
CA ASP A 152 -13.14 -0.07 -12.74
C ASP A 152 -14.57 0.48 -12.61
N GLN A 153 -15.40 -0.12 -11.75
CA GLN A 153 -16.76 0.33 -11.50
C GLN A 153 -16.80 1.68 -10.79
N CYS A 154 -16.06 1.83 -9.68
CA CYS A 154 -16.14 3.03 -8.87
C CYS A 154 -15.51 4.25 -9.56
N MET A 155 -14.36 4.07 -10.20
CA MET A 155 -13.63 5.16 -10.89
C MET A 155 -14.08 5.31 -12.35
N LYS A 156 -15.00 4.46 -12.84
CA LYS A 156 -15.54 4.48 -14.20
C LYS A 156 -14.43 4.41 -15.27
N LEU A 157 -13.46 3.51 -15.08
CA LEU A 157 -12.26 3.40 -15.93
C LEU A 157 -12.59 2.88 -17.35
N GLY A 158 -13.72 2.18 -17.50
CA GLY A 158 -14.22 1.71 -18.79
C GLY A 158 -13.35 0.59 -19.36
N LEU A 159 -12.81 -0.28 -18.50
CA LEU A 159 -12.05 -1.45 -18.90
C LEU A 159 -12.98 -2.52 -19.46
N SER A 160 -12.63 -3.06 -20.63
CA SER A 160 -13.25 -4.28 -21.15
C SER A 160 -12.87 -5.49 -20.30
N PRO A 161 -13.63 -6.61 -20.38
CA PRO A 161 -13.31 -7.82 -19.63
C PRO A 161 -11.87 -8.33 -19.87
N GLN A 162 -11.36 -8.19 -21.10
CA GLN A 162 -9.98 -8.58 -21.41
C GLN A 162 -8.96 -7.64 -20.75
N GLU A 163 -9.22 -6.33 -20.74
CA GLU A 163 -8.34 -5.36 -20.08
C GLU A 163 -8.30 -5.57 -18.56
N GLN A 164 -9.45 -5.87 -17.94
CA GLN A 164 -9.50 -6.22 -16.52
C GLN A 164 -8.67 -7.47 -16.22
N ALA A 165 -8.82 -8.52 -17.04
CA ALA A 165 -8.03 -9.75 -16.91
C ALA A 165 -6.53 -9.52 -17.08
N ASP A 166 -6.13 -8.70 -18.06
CA ASP A 166 -4.73 -8.36 -18.30
C ASP A 166 -4.15 -7.59 -17.11
N VAL A 167 -4.86 -6.61 -16.54
CA VAL A 167 -4.42 -5.87 -15.34
C VAL A 167 -4.31 -6.82 -14.14
N ALA A 168 -5.30 -7.69 -13.92
CA ALA A 168 -5.25 -8.69 -12.86
C ALA A 168 -4.02 -9.62 -13.03
N GLU A 169 -3.69 -10.01 -14.27
CA GLU A 169 -2.50 -10.80 -14.57
C GLU A 169 -1.19 -10.04 -14.27
N PHE A 170 -1.15 -8.75 -14.56
CA PHE A 170 -0.02 -7.90 -14.18
C PHE A 170 0.15 -7.83 -12.65
N LEU A 171 -0.94 -7.70 -11.89
CA LEU A 171 -0.90 -7.66 -10.43
C LEU A 171 -0.32 -8.95 -9.83
N LYS A 172 -0.45 -10.10 -10.50
CA LYS A 172 0.20 -11.36 -10.09
C LYS A 172 1.73 -11.30 -10.12
N THR A 173 2.31 -10.34 -10.85
CA THR A 173 3.76 -10.13 -10.96
C THR A 173 4.33 -9.21 -9.89
N ARG A 174 3.47 -8.67 -9.02
CA ARG A 174 3.82 -7.71 -7.99
C ARG A 174 3.86 -8.41 -6.64
#